data_AF-A0ABD2IVG0-F1
#
_entry.id   AF-A0ABD2IVG0-F1
#
_cell.length_a   1.000
_cell.length_b   1.000
_cell.length_c   1.000
_cell.angle_alpha   90.00
_cell.angle_beta   90.00
_cell.angle_gamma   90.00
#
_symmetry.space_group_name_H-M   'P 1'
#
loop_
_entity.id
_entity.type
_entity.pdbx_description
1 polymer ?
#
loop_
_entity_poly.entity_id
_entity_poly.type
_entity_poly.pdbx_seq_one_letter_code
_entity_poly.pdbx_strand_id
1 'polypeptide(L)'
;MANSAFSKFNCSPHTAEGLIYEREINGRPLCMRNIFEQSRKGLLYQRDLRAHTGCVNAVDFSPTEEWIVSGGDDLRVRLWRTADCCTSEKPAENSVVMKAIHHSNIFSLRFSHHTERIYSAGNDHRMHVHDIKTRERLRSYRASSTIYYIATHPSDDNVIAAASEDQNVYLFDLRGNEGDGLCTKLRQEGTAFCAVWNPQNHNIVAVCNKKTGLLVYDLRMSNNTYAEAGKITKSAICADWSPSGELLFCAISRSNPICFNLQNSEHLRLSDPKYSNICTIKSCSFAGDQYLVTGSDDWNIYVWKVPSNWDDFANGTVNVHSVLEGHRSIVNHVKYGPRSNLLLSCGVEKIIKCWSGLPLRDSYQNPKKRERISTILPDFLGDPDHGSMDSDTEEDLDTLQRFDFYYEQTLRSNRAFVSDLSSEEDDELANFVVHSVESEEDANDHESFFSEITSGLYSPSPMHSPDSQSDDN
;
A
#
# COMPACT_ATOMS: atom_id res chain seq x y z
N MET A 1 -8.11 -23.51 -36.81
CA MET A 1 -7.67 -22.27 -37.49
C MET A 1 -8.53 -21.13 -36.98
N ALA A 2 -8.15 -20.54 -35.86
CA ALA A 2 -8.91 -19.49 -35.18
C ALA A 2 -8.27 -18.14 -35.51
N ASN A 3 -8.90 -17.38 -36.41
CA ASN A 3 -8.64 -15.97 -36.69
C ASN A 3 -9.84 -15.42 -37.48
N SER A 4 -10.98 -15.15 -36.83
CA SER A 4 -12.07 -14.36 -37.46
C SER A 4 -13.16 -13.81 -36.52
N ALA A 5 -12.89 -13.59 -35.23
CA ALA A 5 -13.92 -13.11 -34.28
C ALA A 5 -13.79 -11.63 -33.87
N PHE A 6 -13.14 -10.77 -34.69
CA PHE A 6 -12.95 -9.35 -34.36
C PHE A 6 -13.83 -8.35 -35.15
N SER A 7 -14.79 -8.80 -35.98
CA SER A 7 -15.44 -7.89 -36.95
C SER A 7 -16.85 -7.36 -36.61
N LYS A 8 -17.29 -7.33 -35.34
CA LYS A 8 -18.58 -6.71 -34.98
C LYS A 8 -18.53 -5.85 -33.70
N PHE A 9 -17.56 -4.95 -33.63
CA PHE A 9 -17.62 -3.81 -32.70
C PHE A 9 -17.91 -2.54 -33.51
N ASN A 10 -19.14 -2.02 -33.41
CA ASN A 10 -19.49 -0.67 -33.86
C ASN A 10 -19.03 0.34 -32.77
N CYS A 11 -17.73 0.43 -32.55
CA CYS A 11 -17.11 1.49 -31.75
C CYS A 11 -16.25 2.32 -32.70
N SER A 12 -16.35 3.65 -32.65
CA SER A 12 -15.39 4.53 -33.33
C SER A 12 -13.98 4.25 -32.78
N PRO A 13 -13.04 3.63 -33.55
CA PRO A 13 -11.88 2.96 -32.98
C PRO A 13 -10.57 3.65 -33.38
N HIS A 14 -10.24 4.79 -32.78
CA HIS A 14 -8.97 5.48 -33.11
C HIS A 14 -8.00 5.70 -31.94
N THR A 15 -8.31 5.28 -30.70
CA THR A 15 -7.33 5.31 -29.60
C THR A 15 -7.41 4.04 -28.75
N ALA A 16 -6.24 3.52 -28.34
CA ALA A 16 -6.11 2.40 -27.40
C ALA A 16 -6.81 2.66 -26.05
N GLU A 17 -7.03 3.93 -25.72
CA GLU A 17 -7.74 4.41 -24.53
C GLU A 17 -9.19 3.91 -24.48
N GLY A 18 -9.93 3.91 -25.61
CA GLY A 18 -11.31 3.41 -25.65
C GLY A 18 -11.43 1.91 -25.36
N LEU A 19 -10.38 1.11 -25.63
CA LEU A 19 -10.34 -0.32 -25.32
C LEU A 19 -10.06 -0.60 -23.83
N ILE A 20 -9.54 0.38 -23.09
CA ILE A 20 -9.18 0.25 -21.68
C ILE A 20 -10.27 0.83 -20.80
N TYR A 21 -10.80 2.02 -21.12
CA TYR A 21 -11.71 2.76 -20.24
C TYR A 21 -13.18 2.78 -20.70
N GLU A 22 -13.46 2.73 -22.00
CA GLU A 22 -14.82 2.92 -22.56
C GLU A 22 -15.33 1.68 -23.28
N ARG A 23 -15.42 0.58 -22.54
CA ARG A 23 -15.99 -0.66 -23.07
C ARG A 23 -17.50 -0.56 -23.04
N GLU A 24 -18.14 -0.23 -24.15
CA GLU A 24 -19.61 -0.30 -24.29
C GLU A 24 -20.06 -1.33 -25.34
N ILE A 25 -21.21 -1.97 -25.12
CA ILE A 25 -21.92 -2.72 -26.17
C ILE A 25 -23.30 -2.07 -26.34
N ASN A 26 -23.55 -1.53 -27.54
CA ASN A 26 -24.82 -0.88 -27.91
C ASN A 26 -25.24 0.26 -26.96
N GLY A 27 -24.30 1.13 -26.57
CA GLY A 27 -24.57 2.26 -25.68
C GLY A 27 -24.81 1.87 -24.22
N ARG A 28 -24.41 0.65 -23.82
CA ARG A 28 -24.39 0.21 -22.42
C ARG A 28 -22.95 -0.03 -21.99
N PRO A 29 -22.50 0.57 -20.88
CA PRO A 29 -21.19 0.26 -20.32
C PRO A 29 -21.11 -1.21 -19.94
N LEU A 30 -20.04 -1.87 -20.39
CA LEU A 30 -19.66 -3.19 -19.95
C LEU A 30 -19.15 -3.06 -18.51
N CYS A 31 -19.97 -3.48 -17.55
CA CYS A 31 -19.48 -3.74 -16.20
C CYS A 31 -18.53 -4.95 -16.28
N MET A 32 -17.24 -4.67 -16.38
CA MET A 32 -16.19 -5.66 -16.29
C MET A 32 -16.17 -6.18 -14.85
N ARG A 33 -16.24 -7.50 -14.68
CA ARG A 33 -16.04 -8.13 -13.36
C ARG A 33 -14.66 -7.77 -12.81
N ASN A 34 -14.45 -7.91 -11.51
CA ASN A 34 -13.11 -7.72 -10.94
C ASN A 34 -12.07 -8.60 -11.66
N ILE A 35 -10.81 -8.16 -11.77
CA ILE A 35 -9.73 -8.92 -12.41
C ILE A 35 -9.62 -10.37 -11.89
N PHE A 36 -9.89 -10.57 -10.60
CA PHE A 36 -9.84 -11.89 -9.95
C PHE A 36 -11.05 -12.78 -10.26
N GLU A 37 -12.14 -12.22 -10.78
CA GLU A 37 -13.31 -12.97 -11.23
C GLU A 37 -13.28 -13.29 -12.74
N GLN A 38 -12.53 -12.51 -13.51
CA GLN A 38 -12.40 -12.70 -14.96
C GLN A 38 -11.48 -13.86 -15.34
N SER A 39 -10.50 -14.16 -14.50
CA SER A 39 -9.49 -15.17 -14.79
C SER A 39 -10.08 -16.59 -14.74
N ARG A 40 -10.26 -17.21 -15.90
CA ARG A 40 -10.55 -18.65 -15.98
C ARG A 40 -9.30 -19.41 -15.51
N LYS A 41 -9.30 -19.89 -14.26
CA LYS A 41 -8.24 -20.67 -13.57
C LYS A 41 -7.16 -19.86 -12.84
N GLY A 42 -7.39 -18.60 -12.50
CA GLY A 42 -6.46 -17.81 -11.66
C GLY A 42 -5.14 -17.39 -12.33
N LEU A 43 -4.97 -17.64 -13.63
CA LEU A 43 -3.80 -17.22 -14.41
C LEU A 43 -4.05 -15.85 -15.04
N LEU A 44 -3.46 -14.81 -14.47
CA LEU A 44 -3.47 -13.46 -15.06
C LEU A 44 -2.39 -13.33 -16.13
N TYR A 45 -2.67 -12.49 -17.13
CA TYR A 45 -1.66 -12.01 -18.05
C TYR A 45 -0.78 -10.99 -17.33
N GLN A 46 0.52 -11.10 -17.51
CA GLN A 46 1.50 -10.20 -16.92
C GLN A 46 2.41 -9.64 -18.00
N ARG A 47 2.73 -8.35 -17.88
CA ARG A 47 3.64 -7.62 -18.76
C ARG A 47 4.64 -6.83 -17.92
N ASP A 48 5.90 -6.87 -18.32
CA ASP A 48 6.98 -6.15 -17.63
C ASP A 48 7.20 -4.80 -18.29
N LEU A 49 7.15 -3.73 -17.52
CA LEU A 49 7.52 -2.38 -17.93
C LEU A 49 8.96 -2.12 -17.46
N ARG A 50 9.90 -2.14 -18.42
CA ARG A 50 11.34 -1.96 -18.18
C ARG A 50 11.77 -0.56 -18.56
N ALA A 51 12.13 0.26 -17.58
CA ALA A 51 12.81 1.54 -17.82
C ALA A 51 13.68 2.00 -16.65
N HIS A 52 13.41 1.55 -15.42
CA HIS A 52 14.21 1.90 -14.25
C HIS A 52 15.56 1.18 -14.25
N THR A 53 16.56 1.85 -13.70
CA THR A 53 17.94 1.35 -13.59
C THR A 53 18.27 0.88 -12.16
N GLY A 54 17.30 0.94 -11.25
CA GLY A 54 17.36 0.48 -9.87
C GLY A 54 15.98 -0.04 -9.41
N CYS A 55 15.90 -0.56 -8.18
CA CYS A 55 14.66 -1.10 -7.61
C CYS A 55 13.50 -0.11 -7.75
N VAL A 56 12.29 -0.59 -8.02
CA VAL A 56 11.10 0.25 -8.12
C VAL A 56 10.26 0.09 -6.86
N ASN A 57 10.27 1.09 -5.98
CA ASN A 57 9.61 1.02 -4.67
C ASN A 57 8.17 1.54 -4.68
N ALA A 58 7.83 2.41 -5.64
CA ALA A 58 6.53 3.04 -5.72
C ALA A 58 5.96 3.05 -7.13
N VAL A 59 4.68 2.73 -7.23
CA VAL A 59 3.87 2.85 -8.45
C VAL A 59 2.46 3.28 -8.06
N ASP A 60 1.84 4.17 -8.85
CA ASP A 60 0.45 4.58 -8.62
C ASP A 60 -0.28 4.89 -9.92
N PHE A 61 -1.60 4.80 -9.89
CA PHE A 61 -2.46 5.29 -10.96
C PHE A 61 -2.90 6.73 -10.67
N SER A 62 -3.05 7.51 -11.74
CA SER A 62 -3.85 8.74 -11.67
C SER A 62 -5.31 8.41 -11.34
N PRO A 63 -6.08 9.35 -10.76
CA PRO A 63 -7.52 9.14 -10.51
C PRO A 63 -8.32 8.71 -11.74
N THR A 64 -8.02 9.25 -12.92
CA THR A 64 -8.65 8.82 -14.19
C THR A 64 -8.03 7.53 -14.76
N GLU A 65 -6.93 7.07 -14.18
CA GLU A 65 -6.09 5.94 -14.58
C GLU A 65 -5.47 6.05 -15.97
N GLU A 66 -5.57 7.20 -16.63
CA GLU A 66 -4.92 7.49 -17.93
C GLU A 66 -3.39 7.47 -17.83
N TRP A 67 -2.88 7.79 -16.65
CA TRP A 67 -1.47 7.86 -16.33
C TRP A 67 -1.09 6.91 -15.19
N ILE A 68 0.13 6.37 -15.28
CA ILE A 68 0.84 5.65 -14.23
C ILE A 68 2.07 6.46 -13.86
N VAL A 69 2.39 6.55 -12.57
CA VAL A 69 3.66 7.12 -12.08
C VAL A 69 4.48 6.04 -11.38
N SER A 70 5.80 6.10 -11.50
CA SER A 70 6.72 5.16 -10.84
C SER A 70 8.04 5.81 -10.41
N GLY A 71 8.70 5.19 -9.43
CA GLY A 71 9.97 5.68 -8.89
C GLY A 71 10.57 4.73 -7.84
N GLY A 72 11.86 4.87 -7.61
CA GLY A 72 12.59 4.05 -6.65
C GLY A 72 14.05 4.45 -6.51
N ASP A 73 14.95 3.49 -6.58
CA ASP A 73 16.37 3.65 -6.26
C ASP A 73 17.17 4.34 -7.38
N ASP A 74 16.61 4.42 -8.60
CA ASP A 74 17.21 5.22 -9.67
C ASP A 74 16.93 6.74 -9.54
N LEU A 75 16.32 7.14 -8.43
CA LEU A 75 16.09 8.54 -8.02
C LEU A 75 15.18 9.34 -8.95
N ARG A 76 14.57 8.68 -9.95
CA ARG A 76 13.79 9.31 -11.00
C ARG A 76 12.31 9.01 -10.84
N VAL A 77 11.50 10.06 -11.01
CA VAL A 77 10.05 9.93 -11.15
C VAL A 77 9.73 9.80 -12.64
N ARG A 78 9.13 8.67 -13.02
CA ARG A 78 8.67 8.39 -14.39
C ARG A 78 7.15 8.45 -14.47
N LEU A 79 6.66 8.99 -15.57
CA LEU A 79 5.25 9.07 -15.92
C LEU A 79 5.01 8.32 -17.23
N TRP A 80 3.96 7.51 -17.24
CA TRP A 80 3.63 6.60 -18.33
C TRP A 80 2.17 6.79 -18.72
N ARG A 81 1.88 6.74 -20.02
CA ARG A 81 0.50 6.59 -20.47
C ARG A 81 0.09 5.13 -20.30
N THR A 82 -0.98 4.87 -19.56
CA THR A 82 -1.46 3.51 -19.29
C THR A 82 -1.77 2.75 -20.58
N ALA A 83 -2.33 3.42 -21.58
CA ALA A 83 -2.60 2.83 -22.89
C ALA A 83 -1.33 2.29 -23.58
N ASP A 84 -0.22 3.02 -23.46
CA ASP A 84 1.06 2.59 -24.03
C ASP A 84 1.63 1.39 -23.26
N CYS A 85 1.50 1.39 -21.93
CA CYS A 85 1.87 0.25 -21.09
C CYS A 85 1.16 -1.04 -21.52
N CYS A 86 -0.07 -0.95 -22.02
CA CYS A 86 -0.87 -2.10 -22.45
C CYS A 86 -0.68 -2.50 -23.93
N THR A 87 -0.38 -1.53 -24.81
CA THR A 87 -0.52 -1.72 -26.26
C THR A 87 0.74 -1.39 -27.08
N SER A 88 1.69 -0.64 -26.53
CA SER A 88 2.95 -0.32 -27.20
C SER A 88 3.90 -1.51 -27.15
N GLU A 89 4.72 -1.69 -28.18
CA GLU A 89 5.82 -2.67 -28.15
C GLU A 89 6.89 -2.24 -27.14
N LYS A 90 7.16 -0.93 -27.08
CA LYS A 90 8.23 -0.33 -26.26
C LYS A 90 7.68 0.82 -25.41
N PRO A 91 6.91 0.53 -24.35
CA PRO A 91 6.29 1.55 -23.50
C PRO A 91 7.31 2.50 -22.84
N ALA A 92 8.54 2.05 -22.64
CA ALA A 92 9.63 2.85 -22.09
C ALA A 92 10.00 4.05 -22.97
N GLU A 93 9.95 3.91 -24.29
CA GLU A 93 10.27 5.00 -25.24
C GLU A 93 9.23 6.13 -25.17
N ASN A 94 8.00 5.83 -24.74
CA ASN A 94 6.92 6.80 -24.59
C ASN A 94 6.81 7.36 -23.16
N SER A 95 7.54 6.79 -22.20
CA SER A 95 7.57 7.29 -20.83
C SER A 95 8.32 8.63 -20.75
N VAL A 96 7.93 9.47 -19.80
CA VAL A 96 8.60 10.75 -19.55
C VAL A 96 9.15 10.80 -18.14
N VAL A 97 10.33 11.39 -17.97
CA VAL A 97 10.97 11.59 -16.66
C VAL A 97 10.70 13.02 -16.20
N MET A 98 10.33 13.19 -14.92
CA MET A 98 10.24 14.51 -14.30
C MET A 98 11.63 15.12 -14.17
N LYS A 99 11.76 16.45 -14.31
CA LYS A 99 13.07 17.11 -14.38
C LYS A 99 13.81 17.11 -13.04
N ALA A 100 13.07 17.18 -11.93
CA ALA A 100 13.69 17.08 -10.61
C ALA A 100 13.99 15.64 -10.26
N ILE A 101 15.22 15.43 -9.78
CA ILE A 101 15.72 14.16 -9.28
C ILE A 101 15.74 14.19 -7.75
N HIS A 102 15.50 13.03 -7.13
CA HIS A 102 15.73 12.85 -5.71
C HIS A 102 17.24 12.63 -5.43
N HIS A 103 17.65 12.76 -4.17
CA HIS A 103 19.04 12.51 -3.76
C HIS A 103 19.23 11.19 -3.00
N SER A 104 18.15 10.44 -2.81
CA SER A 104 18.13 9.09 -2.24
C SER A 104 16.79 8.42 -2.62
N ASN A 105 16.60 7.17 -2.23
CA ASN A 105 15.54 6.29 -2.73
C ASN A 105 14.16 6.93 -2.57
N ILE A 106 13.34 6.84 -3.63
CA ILE A 106 11.93 7.25 -3.61
C ILE A 106 11.13 6.11 -2.99
N PHE A 107 10.32 6.39 -1.98
CA PHE A 107 9.46 5.39 -1.31
C PHE A 107 7.98 5.57 -1.59
N SER A 108 7.54 6.79 -1.94
CA SER A 108 6.13 7.07 -2.17
C SER A 108 5.90 8.03 -3.31
N LEU A 109 4.84 7.76 -4.07
CA LEU A 109 4.35 8.54 -5.19
C LEU A 109 2.84 8.62 -5.14
N ARG A 110 2.28 9.81 -5.41
CA ARG A 110 0.83 10.03 -5.55
C ARG A 110 0.52 11.07 -6.60
N PHE A 111 -0.59 10.88 -7.31
CA PHE A 111 -1.20 11.93 -8.11
C PHE A 111 -2.09 12.82 -7.26
N SER A 112 -2.15 14.11 -7.61
CA SER A 112 -3.23 15.00 -7.18
C SER A 112 -4.59 14.51 -7.69
N HIS A 113 -5.68 14.80 -6.98
CA HIS A 113 -7.05 14.50 -7.35
C HIS A 113 -7.41 14.97 -8.78
N HIS A 114 -7.02 16.18 -9.18
CA HIS A 114 -7.27 16.67 -10.54
C HIS A 114 -6.21 16.27 -11.57
N THR A 115 -5.26 15.39 -11.22
CA THR A 115 -4.20 14.90 -12.12
C THR A 115 -3.38 16.02 -12.78
N GLU A 116 -3.09 17.09 -12.03
CA GLU A 116 -2.22 18.18 -12.49
C GLU A 116 -0.80 18.08 -11.92
N ARG A 117 -0.67 17.40 -10.77
CA ARG A 117 0.58 17.30 -10.02
C ARG A 117 0.89 15.86 -9.64
N ILE A 118 2.19 15.60 -9.44
CA ILE A 118 2.71 14.39 -8.83
C ILE A 118 3.45 14.78 -7.56
N TYR A 119 3.22 14.03 -6.50
CA TYR A 119 3.94 14.11 -5.24
C TYR A 119 4.91 12.95 -5.15
N SER A 120 6.17 13.21 -4.80
CA SER A 120 7.18 12.17 -4.60
C SER A 120 7.99 12.41 -3.34
N ALA A 121 8.26 11.37 -2.55
CA ALA A 121 9.10 11.48 -1.37
C ALA A 121 9.80 10.16 -1.03
N GLY A 122 10.82 10.26 -0.18
CA GLY A 122 11.57 9.10 0.27
C GLY A 122 12.68 9.42 1.26
N ASN A 123 13.80 8.75 1.09
CA ASN A 123 14.93 8.73 2.03
C ASN A 123 15.80 10.00 2.01
N ASP A 124 15.55 10.94 1.09
CA ASP A 124 16.24 12.23 1.07
C ASP A 124 15.55 13.30 1.95
N HIS A 125 14.53 12.89 2.71
CA HIS A 125 13.74 13.69 3.63
C HIS A 125 13.01 14.84 2.93
N ARG A 126 12.82 14.72 1.62
CA ARG A 126 12.15 15.73 0.80
C ARG A 126 10.91 15.16 0.16
N MET A 127 9.90 16.00 0.09
CA MET A 127 8.75 15.79 -0.77
C MET A 127 8.79 16.81 -1.90
N HIS A 128 8.80 16.32 -3.14
CA HIS A 128 8.72 17.15 -4.34
C HIS A 128 7.29 17.20 -4.87
N VAL A 129 6.89 18.38 -5.33
CA VAL A 129 5.66 18.60 -6.08
C VAL A 129 6.05 18.88 -7.53
N HIS A 130 5.68 17.99 -8.43
CA HIS A 130 5.97 18.09 -9.86
C HIS A 130 4.73 18.53 -10.61
N ASP A 131 4.90 19.41 -11.60
CA ASP A 131 3.84 19.74 -12.55
C ASP A 131 3.89 18.76 -13.72
N ILE A 132 2.76 18.12 -14.00
CA ILE A 132 2.69 17.07 -15.04
C ILE A 132 2.92 17.66 -16.44
N LYS A 133 2.44 18.88 -16.71
CA LYS A 133 2.48 19.49 -18.05
C LYS A 133 3.89 19.95 -18.43
N THR A 134 4.54 20.68 -17.53
CA THR A 134 5.87 21.27 -17.73
C THR A 134 7.00 20.31 -17.35
N ARG A 135 6.69 19.30 -16.52
CA ARG A 135 7.62 18.34 -15.91
C ARG A 135 8.61 18.98 -14.93
N GLU A 136 8.38 20.25 -14.59
CA GLU A 136 9.21 20.98 -13.64
C GLU A 136 8.78 20.67 -12.21
N ARG A 137 9.72 20.85 -11.28
CA ARG A 137 9.37 20.87 -9.86
C ARG A 137 8.75 22.22 -9.52
N LEU A 138 7.49 22.21 -9.10
CA LEU A 138 6.80 23.38 -8.59
C LEU A 138 7.33 23.78 -7.23
N ARG A 139 7.49 22.80 -6.32
CA ARG A 139 7.87 23.03 -4.91
C ARG A 139 8.64 21.87 -4.32
N SER A 140 9.35 22.13 -3.24
CA SER A 140 9.97 21.11 -2.38
C SER A 140 9.71 21.42 -0.92
N TYR A 141 9.24 20.42 -0.18
CA TYR A 141 9.02 20.49 1.26
C TYR A 141 10.01 19.56 1.97
N ARG A 142 10.46 19.96 3.15
CA ARG A 142 11.46 19.20 3.93
C ARG A 142 10.82 18.65 5.20
N ALA A 143 10.96 17.36 5.41
CA ALA A 143 10.68 16.72 6.70
C ALA A 143 11.97 16.61 7.52
N SER A 144 11.85 16.35 8.83
CA SER A 144 13.02 16.17 9.68
C SER A 144 13.71 14.82 9.47
N SER A 145 13.01 13.82 8.92
CA SER A 145 13.58 12.52 8.54
C SER A 145 12.91 11.96 7.27
N THR A 146 13.23 10.71 6.94
CA THR A 146 12.66 9.93 5.83
C THR A 146 11.14 9.95 5.83
N ILE A 147 10.57 10.14 4.64
CA ILE A 147 9.14 10.06 4.38
C ILE A 147 8.84 8.71 3.74
N TYR A 148 8.05 7.86 4.40
CA TYR A 148 7.71 6.54 3.90
C TYR A 148 6.47 6.53 3.00
N TYR A 149 5.52 7.43 3.25
CA TYR A 149 4.24 7.39 2.56
C TYR A 149 3.65 8.77 2.39
N ILE A 150 3.12 9.04 1.19
CA ILE A 150 2.28 10.19 0.88
C ILE A 150 0.86 9.69 0.64
N ALA A 151 -0.11 10.38 1.23
CA ALA A 151 -1.49 10.34 0.79
C ALA A 151 -1.92 11.70 0.27
N THR A 152 -2.86 11.67 -0.68
CA THR A 152 -3.53 12.86 -1.19
C THR A 152 -4.95 12.90 -0.63
N HIS A 153 -5.41 14.10 -0.30
CA HIS A 153 -6.77 14.29 0.16
C HIS A 153 -7.75 13.95 -0.98
N PRO A 154 -8.86 13.23 -0.70
CA PRO A 154 -9.71 12.64 -1.74
C PRO A 154 -10.45 13.67 -2.62
N SER A 155 -10.47 14.94 -2.25
CA SER A 155 -11.20 16.01 -2.96
C SER A 155 -10.54 17.39 -2.97
N ASP A 156 -9.34 17.56 -2.39
CA ASP A 156 -8.66 18.87 -2.30
C ASP A 156 -7.17 18.72 -2.60
N ASP A 157 -6.73 19.28 -3.72
CA ASP A 157 -5.34 19.20 -4.17
C ASP A 157 -4.36 20.03 -3.37
N ASN A 158 -4.85 20.81 -2.40
CA ASN A 158 -4.01 21.59 -1.51
C ASN A 158 -3.69 20.87 -0.20
N VAL A 159 -4.30 19.72 0.07
CA VAL A 159 -4.10 18.99 1.33
C VAL A 159 -3.48 17.63 1.05
N ILE A 160 -2.38 17.34 1.74
CA ILE A 160 -1.67 16.06 1.64
C ILE A 160 -1.11 15.63 2.99
N ALA A 161 -0.91 14.34 3.16
CA ALA A 161 -0.38 13.74 4.38
C ALA A 161 0.93 13.03 4.05
N ALA A 162 1.93 13.19 4.91
CA ALA A 162 3.21 12.51 4.78
C ALA A 162 3.57 11.80 6.09
N ALA A 163 3.69 10.48 6.06
CA ALA A 163 4.11 9.66 7.20
C ALA A 163 5.65 9.54 7.22
N SER A 164 6.25 9.80 8.38
CA SER A 164 7.69 10.00 8.52
C SER A 164 8.31 9.18 9.66
N GLU A 165 9.59 8.86 9.49
CA GLU A 165 10.43 8.17 10.47
C GLU A 165 10.54 8.94 11.80
N ASP A 166 10.47 10.27 11.75
CA ASP A 166 10.54 11.15 12.94
C ASP A 166 9.31 11.10 13.86
N GLN A 167 8.46 10.09 13.67
CA GLN A 167 7.28 9.77 14.47
C GLN A 167 6.13 10.76 14.26
N ASN A 168 6.08 11.45 13.13
CA ASN A 168 4.98 12.35 12.79
C ASN A 168 4.32 11.93 11.48
N VAL A 169 3.00 12.15 11.43
CA VAL A 169 2.31 12.38 10.15
C VAL A 169 2.15 13.88 9.97
N TYR A 170 2.70 14.40 8.89
CA TYR A 170 2.59 15.80 8.50
C TYR A 170 1.35 16.00 7.64
N LEU A 171 0.41 16.83 8.08
CA LEU A 171 -0.71 17.31 7.27
C LEU A 171 -0.32 18.66 6.69
N PHE A 172 0.02 18.70 5.40
CA PHE A 172 0.42 19.93 4.72
C PHE A 172 -0.76 20.64 4.09
N ASP A 173 -0.80 21.96 4.26
CA ASP A 173 -1.55 22.87 3.39
C ASP A 173 -0.60 23.50 2.37
N LEU A 174 -0.76 23.09 1.11
CA LEU A 174 0.06 23.51 -0.01
C LEU A 174 -0.25 24.94 -0.50
N ARG A 175 -1.21 25.65 0.10
CA ARG A 175 -1.45 27.08 -0.21
C ARG A 175 -0.41 28.00 0.44
N GLY A 176 0.30 27.52 1.47
CA GLY A 176 1.39 28.25 2.13
C GLY A 176 2.61 28.47 1.22
N ASN A 177 3.56 29.27 1.70
CA ASN A 177 4.85 29.50 1.01
C ASN A 177 5.78 28.27 1.09
N GLU A 178 6.80 28.22 0.23
CA GLU A 178 7.82 27.17 0.24
C GLU A 178 8.61 27.13 1.56
N GLY A 179 9.02 25.93 1.98
CA GLY A 179 9.78 25.69 3.22
C GLY A 179 9.06 24.73 4.15
N ASP A 180 8.81 25.17 5.38
CA ASP A 180 8.18 24.36 6.44
C ASP A 180 6.67 24.17 6.28
N GLY A 181 6.05 24.86 5.31
CA GLY A 181 4.61 24.85 5.08
C GLY A 181 3.79 25.28 6.31
N LEU A 182 2.50 25.51 6.15
CA LEU A 182 1.60 25.31 7.28
C LEU A 182 1.41 23.80 7.39
N CYS A 183 2.00 23.20 8.42
CA CYS A 183 1.83 21.79 8.69
C CYS A 183 1.31 21.55 10.11
N THR A 184 0.23 20.79 10.21
CA THR A 184 -0.20 20.18 11.47
C THR A 184 0.48 18.83 11.59
N LYS A 185 1.06 18.54 12.76
CA LYS A 185 1.73 17.26 13.02
C LYS A 185 0.83 16.39 13.89
N LEU A 186 0.51 15.19 13.41
CA LEU A 186 -0.07 14.12 14.24
C LEU A 186 1.08 13.29 14.80
N ARG A 187 1.42 13.51 16.07
CA ARG A 187 2.50 12.78 16.75
C ARG A 187 2.07 11.33 16.96
N GLN A 188 2.91 10.39 16.55
CA GLN A 188 2.72 8.96 16.74
C GLN A 188 3.68 8.43 17.80
N GLU A 189 3.33 7.29 18.39
CA GLU A 189 4.27 6.55 19.20
C GLU A 189 5.16 5.68 18.29
N GLY A 190 6.35 6.18 17.98
CA GLY A 190 7.28 5.51 17.06
C GLY A 190 7.06 5.89 15.60
N THR A 191 7.88 5.32 14.72
CA THR A 191 7.92 5.63 13.28
C THR A 191 6.53 5.50 12.65
N ALA A 192 6.10 6.53 11.92
CA ALA A 192 4.87 6.50 11.14
C ALA A 192 5.18 5.96 9.73
N PHE A 193 4.57 4.85 9.36
CA PHE A 193 4.81 4.18 8.08
C PHE A 193 3.80 4.55 7.01
N CYS A 194 2.54 4.78 7.39
CA CYS A 194 1.46 5.04 6.44
C CYS A 194 0.41 5.96 7.07
N ALA A 195 -0.21 6.81 6.24
CA ALA A 195 -1.41 7.56 6.59
C ALA A 195 -2.33 7.60 5.37
N VAL A 196 -3.62 7.32 5.55
CA VAL A 196 -4.61 7.29 4.45
C VAL A 196 -5.95 7.88 4.90
N TRP A 197 -6.49 8.79 4.10
CA TRP A 197 -7.84 9.31 4.30
C TRP A 197 -8.89 8.27 3.96
N ASN A 198 -9.98 8.28 4.73
CA ASN A 198 -11.18 7.59 4.32
C ASN A 198 -11.75 8.26 3.06
N PRO A 199 -12.04 7.49 1.99
CA PRO A 199 -12.44 8.04 0.69
C PRO A 199 -13.84 8.66 0.71
N GLN A 200 -14.73 8.24 1.62
CA GLN A 200 -16.09 8.79 1.74
C GLN A 200 -16.19 9.87 2.83
N ASN A 201 -15.33 9.82 3.85
CA ASN A 201 -15.29 10.82 4.92
C ASN A 201 -13.86 11.29 5.20
N HIS A 202 -13.45 12.33 4.49
CA HIS A 202 -12.14 12.97 4.59
C HIS A 202 -11.77 13.58 5.97
N ASN A 203 -12.67 13.60 6.94
CA ASN A 203 -12.30 13.93 8.33
C ASN A 203 -11.63 12.76 9.05
N ILE A 204 -11.74 11.55 8.50
CA ILE A 204 -11.19 10.33 9.07
C ILE A 204 -9.87 9.98 8.38
N VAL A 205 -8.83 9.73 9.18
CA VAL A 205 -7.49 9.32 8.72
C VAL A 205 -7.03 8.08 9.47
N ALA A 206 -6.70 7.02 8.76
CA ALA A 206 -6.01 5.86 9.34
C ALA A 206 -4.49 6.07 9.27
N VAL A 207 -3.77 5.72 10.32
CA VAL A 207 -2.32 5.84 10.44
C VAL A 207 -1.73 4.54 10.96
N CYS A 208 -0.70 4.03 10.29
CA CYS A 208 0.08 2.87 10.73
C CYS A 208 1.41 3.32 11.31
N ASN A 209 1.78 2.80 12.48
CA ASN A 209 3.06 3.09 13.12
C ASN A 209 3.70 1.84 13.76
N LYS A 210 4.98 1.99 14.09
CA LYS A 210 5.82 0.91 14.63
C LYS A 210 5.39 0.38 16.00
N LYS A 211 4.91 1.22 16.91
CA LYS A 211 4.71 0.84 18.32
C LYS A 211 3.26 0.49 18.64
N THR A 212 2.32 1.39 18.37
CA THR A 212 0.89 1.19 18.65
C THR A 212 0.15 0.57 17.47
N GLY A 213 0.77 0.42 16.30
CA GLY A 213 0.12 -0.26 15.18
C GLY A 213 -0.82 0.66 14.42
N LEU A 214 -2.06 0.22 14.16
CA LEU A 214 -3.07 0.97 13.43
C LEU A 214 -3.88 1.87 14.37
N LEU A 215 -3.96 3.15 14.03
CA LEU A 215 -4.80 4.16 14.68
C LEU A 215 -5.73 4.79 13.64
N VAL A 216 -6.95 5.12 14.04
CA VAL A 216 -7.91 5.88 13.24
C VAL A 216 -8.20 7.18 13.95
N TYR A 217 -8.00 8.29 13.24
CA TYR A 217 -8.21 9.64 13.73
C TYR A 217 -9.47 10.25 13.13
N ASP A 218 -10.23 11.00 13.92
CA ASP A 218 -11.19 12.00 13.45
C ASP A 218 -10.58 13.38 13.69
N LEU A 219 -10.21 14.05 12.60
CA LEU A 219 -9.52 15.34 12.60
C LEU A 219 -10.35 16.49 13.19
N ARG A 220 -11.63 16.25 13.52
CA ARG A 220 -12.52 17.23 14.17
C ARG A 220 -12.43 17.16 15.70
N MET A 221 -11.89 16.08 16.26
CA MET A 221 -11.81 15.85 17.70
C MET A 221 -10.56 16.48 18.33
N SER A 222 -10.64 16.98 19.56
CA SER A 222 -9.50 17.64 20.22
C SER A 222 -8.34 16.70 20.57
N ASN A 223 -8.62 15.42 20.86
CA ASN A 223 -7.59 14.37 21.02
C ASN A 223 -7.29 13.62 19.72
N ASN A 224 -8.01 13.95 18.63
CA ASN A 224 -7.99 13.34 17.30
C ASN A 224 -8.23 11.82 17.22
N THR A 225 -7.95 10.99 18.24
CA THR A 225 -8.10 9.52 18.14
C THR A 225 -9.57 9.11 18.18
N TYR A 226 -10.05 8.53 17.08
CA TYR A 226 -11.40 7.97 16.94
C TYR A 226 -11.44 6.51 17.36
N ALA A 227 -10.43 5.72 16.95
CA ALA A 227 -10.38 4.29 17.21
C ALA A 227 -8.93 3.77 17.20
N GLU A 228 -8.61 2.80 18.06
CA GLU A 228 -7.29 2.16 18.11
C GLU A 228 -7.39 0.65 17.87
N ALA A 229 -6.49 0.16 17.03
CA ALA A 229 -6.40 -1.23 16.59
C ALA A 229 -5.12 -1.92 17.10
N GLY A 230 -4.41 -1.29 18.04
CA GLY A 230 -3.03 -1.63 18.36
C GLY A 230 -2.81 -2.99 18.99
N LYS A 231 -3.78 -3.50 19.76
CA LYS A 231 -3.69 -4.80 20.44
C LYS A 231 -3.39 -5.95 19.47
N ILE A 232 -3.93 -5.93 18.25
CA ILE A 232 -3.74 -7.01 17.26
C ILE A 232 -2.98 -6.55 16.00
N THR A 233 -2.61 -5.28 15.90
CA THR A 233 -1.89 -4.71 14.73
C THR A 233 -0.55 -4.09 15.06
N LYS A 234 0.08 -4.50 16.18
CA LYS A 234 1.39 -3.99 16.59
C LYS A 234 2.39 -4.02 15.42
N SER A 235 3.06 -2.89 15.17
CA SER A 235 3.91 -2.68 14.00
C SER A 235 3.19 -2.79 12.65
N ALA A 236 1.98 -2.22 12.55
CA ALA A 236 1.29 -1.96 11.29
C ALA A 236 2.18 -1.16 10.34
N ILE A 237 2.21 -1.55 9.07
CA ILE A 237 3.11 -0.97 8.06
C ILE A 237 2.38 -0.19 6.97
N CYS A 238 1.18 -0.61 6.59
CA CYS A 238 0.38 0.05 5.57
C CYS A 238 -1.10 -0.25 5.79
N ALA A 239 -1.94 0.72 5.47
CA ALA A 239 -3.38 0.56 5.43
C ALA A 239 -3.94 1.09 4.10
N ASP A 240 -5.05 0.51 3.67
CA ASP A 240 -5.85 1.01 2.55
C ASP A 240 -7.34 0.91 2.90
N TRP A 241 -8.13 1.86 2.43
CA TRP A 241 -9.57 1.86 2.62
C TRP A 241 -10.25 1.19 1.43
N SER A 242 -11.31 0.45 1.71
CA SER A 242 -12.27 0.07 0.67
C SER A 242 -12.82 1.32 -0.03
N PRO A 243 -13.14 1.25 -1.33
CA PRO A 243 -13.86 2.32 -2.03
C PRO A 243 -15.11 2.83 -1.30
N SER A 244 -15.85 1.96 -0.60
CA SER A 244 -17.01 2.36 0.23
C SER A 244 -16.62 3.10 1.52
N GLY A 245 -15.36 3.04 1.94
CA GLY A 245 -14.87 3.63 3.19
C GLY A 245 -15.32 2.89 4.45
N GLU A 246 -15.91 1.70 4.33
CA GLU A 246 -16.46 0.94 5.46
C GLU A 246 -15.47 -0.10 6.00
N LEU A 247 -14.67 -0.67 5.08
CA LEU A 247 -13.62 -1.63 5.40
C LEU A 247 -12.24 -0.98 5.35
N LEU A 248 -11.35 -1.45 6.23
CA LEU A 248 -9.97 -0.99 6.35
C LEU A 248 -9.02 -2.19 6.34
N PHE A 249 -8.10 -2.23 5.39
CA PHE A 249 -7.17 -3.34 5.21
C PHE A 249 -5.78 -2.95 5.70
N CYS A 250 -5.23 -3.69 6.66
CA CYS A 250 -3.96 -3.40 7.32
C CYS A 250 -2.93 -4.51 7.09
N ALA A 251 -1.80 -4.17 6.48
CA ALA A 251 -0.62 -5.02 6.45
C ALA A 251 0.23 -4.79 7.71
N ILE A 252 0.78 -5.87 8.27
CA ILE A 252 1.49 -5.86 9.56
C ILE A 252 2.87 -6.49 9.37
N SER A 253 3.89 -5.90 9.99
CA SER A 253 5.24 -6.49 9.98
C SER A 253 5.25 -7.81 10.74
N ARG A 254 5.85 -8.86 10.15
CA ARG A 254 6.05 -10.20 10.74
C ARG A 254 4.75 -10.93 11.11
N SER A 255 3.60 -10.50 10.58
CA SER A 255 2.31 -11.12 10.85
C SER A 255 1.45 -11.13 9.59
N ASN A 256 0.41 -11.96 9.60
CA ASN A 256 -0.60 -11.98 8.57
C ASN A 256 -1.40 -10.66 8.57
N PRO A 257 -1.87 -10.18 7.41
CA PRO A 257 -2.65 -8.96 7.34
C PRO A 257 -4.05 -9.12 7.98
N ILE A 258 -4.71 -8.01 8.28
CA ILE A 258 -6.04 -8.00 8.89
C ILE A 258 -6.95 -7.02 8.13
N CYS A 259 -8.20 -7.41 7.91
CA CYS A 259 -9.25 -6.54 7.39
C CYS A 259 -10.24 -6.21 8.50
N PHE A 260 -10.55 -4.94 8.69
CA PHE A 260 -11.51 -4.44 9.68
C PHE A 260 -12.80 -4.02 9.00
N ASN A 261 -13.92 -4.30 9.63
CA ASN A 261 -15.20 -3.69 9.32
C ASN A 261 -15.55 -2.71 10.44
N LEU A 262 -15.59 -1.42 10.11
CA LEU A 262 -15.82 -0.38 11.12
C LEU A 262 -17.28 -0.22 11.51
N GLN A 263 -18.23 -0.79 10.75
CA GLN A 263 -19.66 -0.65 11.04
C GLN A 263 -20.12 -1.57 12.16
N ASN A 264 -19.58 -2.78 12.20
CA ASN A 264 -19.92 -3.80 13.19
C ASN A 264 -18.75 -4.14 14.13
N SER A 265 -17.61 -3.45 14.01
CA SER A 265 -16.40 -3.67 14.82
C SER A 265 -15.82 -5.09 14.70
N GLU A 266 -16.07 -5.76 13.59
CA GLU A 266 -15.52 -7.08 13.29
C GLU A 266 -14.17 -7.00 12.57
N HIS A 267 -13.40 -8.09 12.62
CA HIS A 267 -12.15 -8.20 11.88
C HIS A 267 -11.93 -9.60 11.28
N LEU A 268 -11.17 -9.65 10.19
CA LEU A 268 -10.78 -10.87 9.50
C LEU A 268 -9.25 -10.96 9.44
N ARG A 269 -8.70 -12.04 10.00
CA ARG A 269 -7.29 -12.42 9.85
C ARG A 269 -7.10 -13.11 8.51
N LEU A 270 -6.20 -12.57 7.69
CA LEU A 270 -5.98 -13.05 6.33
C LEU A 270 -4.81 -14.03 6.31
N SER A 271 -5.10 -15.33 6.30
CA SER A 271 -4.10 -16.36 6.53
C SER A 271 -3.54 -16.95 5.24
N ASP A 272 -2.21 -17.07 5.20
CA ASP A 272 -1.48 -18.05 4.39
C ASP A 272 -0.14 -18.38 5.07
N PRO A 273 0.26 -19.67 5.18
CA PRO A 273 1.50 -20.05 5.87
C PRO A 273 2.79 -19.61 5.16
N LYS A 274 2.74 -19.25 3.88
CA LYS A 274 3.90 -18.79 3.10
C LYS A 274 3.99 -17.26 3.02
N TYR A 275 2.90 -16.55 3.29
CA TYR A 275 2.92 -15.09 3.32
C TYR A 275 3.94 -14.61 4.35
N SER A 276 4.80 -13.68 3.94
CA SER A 276 5.83 -13.14 4.83
C SER A 276 6.13 -11.67 4.53
N ASN A 277 6.36 -10.93 5.60
CA ASN A 277 6.62 -9.50 5.57
C ASN A 277 7.58 -9.14 6.71
N ILE A 278 8.83 -9.58 6.58
CA ILE A 278 9.87 -9.52 7.61
C ILE A 278 11.05 -8.62 7.21
N CYS A 279 11.29 -8.41 5.91
CA CYS A 279 12.47 -7.72 5.40
C CYS A 279 12.25 -6.26 5.06
N THR A 280 11.15 -5.96 4.37
CA THR A 280 10.91 -4.65 3.74
C THR A 280 9.44 -4.27 3.86
N ILE A 281 9.15 -2.97 3.83
CA ILE A 281 7.79 -2.43 3.95
C ILE A 281 6.96 -2.80 2.73
N LYS A 282 5.72 -3.25 2.96
CA LYS A 282 4.72 -3.60 1.94
C LYS A 282 3.61 -2.56 1.87
N SER A 283 3.17 -2.25 0.66
CA SER A 283 1.86 -1.63 0.46
C SER A 283 0.76 -2.68 0.42
N CYS A 284 -0.46 -2.25 0.69
CA CYS A 284 -1.66 -3.02 0.42
C CYS A 284 -2.61 -2.22 -0.48
N SER A 285 -3.53 -2.93 -1.15
CA SER A 285 -4.57 -2.32 -1.99
C SER A 285 -5.85 -3.12 -1.92
N PHE A 286 -6.98 -2.43 -1.77
CA PHE A 286 -8.27 -2.99 -2.15
C PHE A 286 -8.37 -3.12 -3.67
N ALA A 287 -9.05 -4.17 -4.13
CA ALA A 287 -9.48 -4.34 -5.50
C ALA A 287 -11.00 -4.45 -5.53
N GLY A 288 -11.67 -3.31 -5.64
CA GLY A 288 -13.09 -3.17 -5.26
C GLY A 288 -13.28 -3.43 -3.76
N ASP A 289 -14.52 -3.59 -3.31
CA ASP A 289 -14.80 -3.98 -1.91
C ASP A 289 -14.69 -5.50 -1.69
N GLN A 290 -14.33 -6.27 -2.73
CA GLN A 290 -14.39 -7.73 -2.71
C GLN A 290 -13.03 -8.40 -2.50
N TYR A 291 -11.92 -7.75 -2.83
CA TYR A 291 -10.61 -8.38 -2.85
C TYR A 291 -9.55 -7.51 -2.20
N LEU A 292 -8.64 -8.15 -1.48
CA LEU A 292 -7.55 -7.55 -0.73
C LEU A 292 -6.22 -8.05 -1.29
N VAL A 293 -5.30 -7.16 -1.61
CA VAL A 293 -4.06 -7.51 -2.32
C VAL A 293 -2.84 -6.94 -1.60
N THR A 294 -1.81 -7.77 -1.35
CA THR A 294 -0.50 -7.31 -0.84
C THR A 294 0.64 -8.17 -1.38
N GLY A 295 1.82 -7.58 -1.51
CA GLY A 295 3.06 -8.28 -1.87
C GLY A 295 3.72 -8.97 -0.68
N SER A 296 4.68 -9.85 -0.95
CA SER A 296 5.35 -10.67 0.08
C SER A 296 6.86 -10.83 -0.21
N ASP A 297 7.62 -11.16 0.83
CA ASP A 297 9.06 -11.42 0.75
C ASP A 297 9.38 -12.78 0.08
N ASP A 298 8.38 -13.65 -0.06
CA ASP A 298 8.46 -14.90 -0.83
C ASP A 298 8.34 -14.67 -2.36
N TRP A 299 8.32 -13.40 -2.79
CA TRP A 299 8.21 -12.92 -4.18
C TRP A 299 6.81 -13.02 -4.80
N ASN A 300 5.80 -13.44 -4.03
CA ASN A 300 4.45 -13.57 -4.54
C ASN A 300 3.57 -12.38 -4.15
N ILE A 301 2.43 -12.28 -4.82
CA ILE A 301 1.33 -11.38 -4.44
C ILE A 301 0.17 -12.24 -3.95
N TYR A 302 -0.33 -11.93 -2.77
CA TYR A 302 -1.42 -12.65 -2.14
C TYR A 302 -2.72 -11.88 -2.29
N VAL A 303 -3.79 -12.61 -2.58
CA VAL A 303 -5.13 -12.08 -2.76
C VAL A 303 -6.08 -12.83 -1.84
N TRP A 304 -6.83 -12.10 -1.02
CA TRP A 304 -7.93 -12.63 -0.23
C TRP A 304 -9.25 -12.08 -0.74
N LYS A 305 -10.32 -12.85 -0.53
CA LYS A 305 -11.67 -12.44 -0.88
C LYS A 305 -12.41 -12.05 0.40
N VAL A 306 -12.93 -10.82 0.44
CA VAL A 306 -13.81 -10.38 1.52
C VAL A 306 -15.11 -11.19 1.44
N PRO A 307 -15.51 -11.86 2.53
CA PRO A 307 -16.74 -12.64 2.53
C PRO A 307 -17.97 -11.74 2.47
N SER A 308 -19.01 -12.21 1.80
CA SER A 308 -20.29 -11.48 1.73
C SER A 308 -21.04 -11.50 3.06
N ASN A 309 -20.82 -12.54 3.87
CA ASN A 309 -21.33 -12.64 5.23
C ASN A 309 -20.16 -12.88 6.20
N TRP A 310 -20.02 -12.01 7.18
CA TRP A 310 -18.92 -12.08 8.16
C TRP A 310 -19.18 -13.17 9.21
N ASP A 311 -20.44 -13.53 9.44
CA ASP A 311 -20.85 -14.59 10.38
C ASP A 311 -20.42 -15.99 9.94
N ASP A 312 -20.10 -16.18 8.65
CA ASP A 312 -19.75 -17.50 8.09
C ASP A 312 -18.37 -18.00 8.57
N PHE A 313 -17.57 -17.15 9.23
CA PHE A 313 -16.18 -17.42 9.62
C PHE A 313 -16.04 -17.48 11.14
N ALA A 314 -16.35 -18.64 11.71
CA ALA A 314 -16.39 -18.89 13.16
C ALA A 314 -15.12 -18.47 13.93
N ASN A 315 -13.94 -18.46 13.26
CA ASN A 315 -12.66 -18.10 13.89
C ASN A 315 -12.10 -16.77 13.36
N GLY A 316 -12.91 -15.95 12.67
CA GLY A 316 -12.50 -14.67 12.10
C GLY A 316 -11.31 -14.76 11.12
N THR A 317 -11.09 -15.93 10.49
CA THR A 317 -9.92 -16.19 9.64
C THR A 317 -10.33 -16.55 8.21
N VAL A 318 -9.72 -15.89 7.22
CA VAL A 318 -9.96 -16.11 5.80
C VAL A 318 -8.68 -16.61 5.14
N ASN A 319 -8.75 -17.79 4.54
CA ASN A 319 -7.64 -18.35 3.77
C ASN A 319 -7.45 -17.61 2.43
N VAL A 320 -6.22 -17.64 1.90
CA VAL A 320 -5.89 -17.04 0.61
C VAL A 320 -6.85 -17.49 -0.50
N HIS A 321 -7.30 -16.54 -1.32
CA HIS A 321 -8.13 -16.79 -2.49
C HIS A 321 -7.28 -17.19 -3.71
N SER A 322 -6.19 -16.46 -3.95
CA SER A 322 -5.24 -16.75 -5.02
C SER A 322 -3.87 -16.16 -4.74
N VAL A 323 -2.83 -16.81 -5.27
CA VAL A 323 -1.44 -16.34 -5.20
C VAL A 323 -0.97 -16.05 -6.64
N LEU A 324 -0.52 -14.82 -6.89
CA LEU A 324 0.02 -14.44 -8.20
C LEU A 324 1.54 -14.65 -8.19
N GLU A 325 2.00 -15.54 -9.05
CA GLU A 325 3.42 -15.81 -9.27
C GLU A 325 3.94 -15.05 -10.49
N GLY A 326 5.14 -14.47 -10.37
CA GLY A 326 5.88 -14.00 -11.55
C GLY A 326 6.91 -12.92 -11.32
N HIS A 327 6.89 -12.27 -10.15
CA HIS A 327 8.06 -11.57 -9.67
C HIS A 327 9.18 -12.54 -9.37
N ARG A 328 10.42 -12.07 -9.55
CA ARG A 328 11.63 -12.85 -9.25
C ARG A 328 12.21 -12.45 -7.90
N SER A 329 11.79 -11.34 -7.32
CA SER A 329 12.24 -10.85 -6.02
C SER A 329 11.09 -10.31 -5.19
N ILE A 330 11.41 -9.78 -4.01
CA ILE A 330 10.45 -9.23 -3.04
C ILE A 330 9.55 -8.17 -3.71
N VAL A 331 8.24 -8.31 -3.49
CA VAL A 331 7.22 -7.37 -4.00
C VAL A 331 6.87 -6.38 -2.90
N ASN A 332 7.21 -5.10 -3.08
CA ASN A 332 7.00 -4.06 -2.07
C ASN A 332 5.70 -3.29 -2.26
N HIS A 333 5.28 -3.06 -3.50
CA HIS A 333 4.10 -2.25 -3.80
C HIS A 333 3.14 -3.02 -4.69
N VAL A 334 1.85 -2.91 -4.39
CA VAL A 334 0.73 -3.31 -5.24
C VAL A 334 -0.31 -2.18 -5.29
N LYS A 335 -0.89 -1.93 -6.46
CA LYS A 335 -1.97 -0.95 -6.63
C LYS A 335 -2.96 -1.41 -7.70
N TYR A 336 -4.22 -1.53 -7.33
CA TYR A 336 -5.30 -1.86 -8.26
C TYR A 336 -5.94 -0.60 -8.85
N GLY A 337 -6.17 -0.62 -10.15
CA GLY A 337 -6.91 0.39 -10.91
C GLY A 337 -8.30 -0.13 -11.28
N PRO A 338 -9.38 0.29 -10.60
CA PRO A 338 -10.74 -0.17 -10.91
C PRO A 338 -11.26 0.24 -12.30
N ARG A 339 -10.81 1.36 -12.89
CA ARG A 339 -11.28 1.83 -14.21
C ARG A 339 -10.63 1.06 -15.35
N SER A 340 -9.32 0.84 -15.28
CA SER A 340 -8.55 0.05 -16.24
C SER A 340 -8.69 -1.46 -16.00
N ASN A 341 -9.11 -1.85 -14.78
CA ASN A 341 -9.14 -3.21 -14.29
C ASN A 341 -7.77 -3.90 -14.39
N LEU A 342 -6.72 -3.14 -14.07
CA LEU A 342 -5.33 -3.57 -14.03
C LEU A 342 -4.84 -3.59 -12.58
N LEU A 343 -3.92 -4.51 -12.29
CA LEU A 343 -3.12 -4.45 -11.07
C LEU A 343 -1.69 -4.08 -11.47
N LEU A 344 -1.07 -3.17 -10.73
CA LEU A 344 0.36 -2.87 -10.83
C LEU A 344 1.08 -3.42 -9.61
N SER A 345 2.30 -3.87 -9.81
CA SER A 345 3.19 -4.23 -8.71
C SER A 345 4.65 -3.92 -9.02
N CYS A 346 5.42 -3.65 -7.97
CA CYS A 346 6.85 -3.39 -8.04
C CYS A 346 7.54 -3.73 -6.71
N GLY A 347 8.87 -3.71 -6.68
CA GLY A 347 9.64 -3.97 -5.47
C GLY A 347 11.14 -3.94 -5.72
N VAL A 348 11.84 -4.96 -5.23
CA VAL A 348 13.31 -5.06 -5.36
C VAL A 348 13.76 -5.20 -6.82
N GLU A 349 12.89 -5.67 -7.72
CA GLU A 349 13.23 -5.70 -9.14
C GLU A 349 13.20 -4.30 -9.76
N LYS A 350 13.97 -4.11 -10.84
CA LYS A 350 13.99 -2.86 -11.64
C LYS A 350 12.75 -2.66 -12.54
N ILE A 351 11.75 -3.55 -12.43
CA ILE A 351 10.58 -3.58 -13.30
C ILE A 351 9.30 -3.18 -12.56
N ILE A 352 8.35 -2.63 -13.31
CA ILE A 352 6.95 -2.60 -12.89
C ILE A 352 6.25 -3.73 -13.62
N LYS A 353 5.44 -4.51 -12.92
CA LYS A 353 4.62 -5.54 -13.53
C LYS A 353 3.18 -5.07 -13.63
N CYS A 354 2.60 -5.21 -14.81
CA CYS A 354 1.18 -4.95 -15.08
C CYS A 354 0.45 -6.27 -15.25
N TRP A 355 -0.59 -6.48 -14.45
CA TRP A 355 -1.41 -7.68 -14.46
C TRP A 355 -2.79 -7.38 -15.02
N SER A 356 -3.30 -8.28 -15.86
CA SER A 356 -4.57 -8.12 -16.55
C SER A 356 -5.31 -9.46 -16.66
N GLY A 357 -6.64 -9.41 -16.56
CA GLY A 357 -7.52 -10.55 -16.86
C GLY A 357 -7.60 -10.85 -18.37
N LEU A 358 -7.11 -9.92 -19.21
CA LEU A 358 -7.10 -10.02 -20.67
C LEU A 358 -5.67 -9.91 -21.21
N PRO A 359 -5.38 -10.51 -22.38
CA PRO A 359 -4.08 -10.37 -23.02
C PRO A 359 -3.74 -8.89 -23.25
N LEU A 360 -2.59 -8.46 -22.75
CA LEU A 360 -1.92 -7.23 -23.17
C LEU A 360 -0.94 -7.58 -24.30
N ARG A 361 -0.45 -6.57 -25.04
CA ARG A 361 0.66 -6.81 -25.98
C ARG A 361 1.84 -7.45 -25.23
N ASP A 362 2.56 -8.38 -25.85
CA ASP A 362 3.71 -9.11 -25.29
C ASP A 362 3.53 -9.66 -23.85
N SER A 363 2.29 -9.81 -23.41
CA SER A 363 2.00 -10.38 -22.10
C SER A 363 2.17 -11.89 -22.13
N TYR A 364 2.46 -12.44 -20.97
CA TYR A 364 2.66 -13.86 -20.77
C TYR A 364 1.89 -14.31 -19.53
N GLN A 365 1.64 -15.61 -19.41
CA GLN A 365 1.01 -16.21 -18.23
C GLN A 365 1.99 -17.09 -17.45
N ASN A 366 3.04 -17.60 -18.11
CA ASN A 366 4.08 -18.42 -17.50
C ASN A 366 5.34 -17.57 -17.29
N PRO A 367 5.62 -17.12 -16.05
CA PRO A 367 6.77 -16.28 -15.77
C PRO A 367 8.07 -17.07 -15.80
N LYS A 368 9.18 -16.36 -16.06
CA LYS A 368 10.52 -16.88 -15.80
C LYS A 368 10.71 -16.99 -14.28
N LYS A 369 11.07 -18.17 -13.79
CA LYS A 369 11.35 -18.40 -12.38
C LYS A 369 12.85 -18.21 -12.08
N ARG A 370 13.15 -17.69 -10.89
CA ARG A 370 14.50 -17.65 -10.30
C ARG A 370 14.53 -18.64 -9.14
N GLU A 371 15.69 -19.22 -8.84
CA GLU A 371 15.91 -19.97 -7.61
C GLU A 371 16.54 -19.07 -6.55
N ARG A 372 16.06 -19.16 -5.30
CA ARG A 372 16.56 -18.34 -4.19
C ARG A 372 17.94 -18.83 -3.79
N ILE A 373 18.91 -17.93 -3.70
CA ILE A 373 20.28 -18.27 -3.30
C ILE A 373 20.48 -17.92 -1.82
N SER A 374 20.78 -18.92 -1.00
CA SER A 374 20.88 -18.79 0.47
C SER A 374 22.31 -18.68 1.00
N THR A 375 23.32 -18.66 0.13
CA THR A 375 24.74 -18.61 0.50
C THR A 375 25.41 -17.44 -0.22
N ILE A 376 25.99 -16.49 0.53
CA ILE A 376 26.85 -15.44 -0.04
C ILE A 376 28.20 -16.08 -0.42
N LEU A 377 28.65 -15.87 -1.65
CA LEU A 377 30.04 -16.12 -2.03
C LEU A 377 30.93 -15.05 -1.36
N PRO A 378 32.11 -15.38 -0.80
CA PRO A 378 32.93 -14.48 0.02
C PRO A 378 33.27 -13.10 -0.59
N ASP A 379 33.28 -12.98 -1.92
CA ASP A 379 33.65 -11.75 -2.63
C ASP A 379 32.54 -10.68 -2.70
N PHE A 380 31.34 -10.96 -2.16
CA PHE A 380 30.14 -10.12 -2.34
C PHE A 380 29.87 -9.11 -1.20
N LEU A 381 30.72 -9.07 -0.17
CA LEU A 381 30.64 -8.13 0.97
C LEU A 381 31.12 -6.70 0.63
N GLY A 382 30.88 -6.25 -0.60
CA GLY A 382 30.99 -4.84 -0.96
C GLY A 382 29.80 -4.05 -0.42
N ASP A 383 29.99 -2.73 -0.24
CA ASP A 383 28.98 -1.80 0.27
C ASP A 383 27.60 -2.02 -0.40
N PRO A 384 26.49 -2.21 0.36
CA PRO A 384 25.15 -2.31 -0.19
C PRO A 384 24.76 -1.09 -1.04
N ASP A 385 25.36 0.07 -0.82
CA ASP A 385 25.15 1.29 -1.62
C ASP A 385 25.92 1.28 -2.97
N HIS A 386 26.77 0.27 -3.23
CA HIS A 386 27.43 0.04 -4.52
C HIS A 386 26.58 -0.85 -5.44
N GLY A 387 25.31 -0.51 -5.66
CA GLY A 387 24.74 -0.78 -6.97
C GLY A 387 25.50 0.09 -7.94
N SER A 388 26.15 -0.49 -8.96
CA SER A 388 26.67 0.32 -10.05
C SER A 388 25.53 1.22 -10.51
N MET A 389 25.80 2.52 -10.69
CA MET A 389 24.96 3.38 -11.53
C MET A 389 25.09 2.92 -13.00
N ASP A 390 24.96 1.62 -13.24
CA ASP A 390 24.86 1.07 -14.57
C ASP A 390 23.59 1.66 -15.15
N SER A 391 23.78 2.41 -16.23
CA SER A 391 22.72 3.12 -16.91
C SER A 391 21.73 2.19 -17.62
N ASP A 392 21.85 0.87 -17.43
CA ASP A 392 21.00 -0.12 -18.06
C ASP A 392 19.79 -0.49 -17.21
N THR A 393 18.80 -1.04 -17.89
CA THR A 393 17.53 -1.48 -17.31
C THR A 393 17.50 -2.98 -17.06
N GLU A 394 18.63 -3.67 -17.20
CA GLU A 394 18.73 -5.09 -16.97
C GLU A 394 18.83 -5.39 -15.47
N GLU A 395 18.30 -6.54 -15.09
CA GLU A 395 18.20 -6.91 -13.69
C GLU A 395 19.59 -7.16 -13.09
N ASP A 396 19.86 -6.56 -11.94
CA ASP A 396 21.11 -6.79 -11.21
C ASP A 396 20.96 -8.02 -10.31
N LEU A 397 21.47 -9.16 -10.80
CA LEU A 397 21.42 -10.42 -10.07
C LEU A 397 22.14 -10.37 -8.72
N ASP A 398 23.11 -9.46 -8.52
CA ASP A 398 23.86 -9.35 -7.27
C ASP A 398 23.01 -8.65 -6.22
N THR A 399 22.34 -7.56 -6.59
CA THR A 399 21.34 -6.89 -5.73
C THR A 399 20.24 -7.87 -5.33
N LEU A 400 19.71 -8.65 -6.28
CA LEU A 400 18.69 -9.66 -5.98
C LEU A 400 19.17 -10.72 -4.97
N GLN A 401 20.41 -11.20 -5.11
CA GLN A 401 20.99 -12.20 -4.22
C GLN A 401 21.24 -11.65 -2.80
N ARG A 402 21.58 -10.37 -2.66
CA ARG A 402 21.71 -9.72 -1.34
C ARG A 402 20.39 -9.76 -0.58
N PHE A 403 19.27 -9.47 -1.25
CA PHE A 403 17.94 -9.58 -0.63
C PHE A 403 17.56 -11.02 -0.28
N ASP A 404 17.94 -12.00 -1.11
CA ASP A 404 17.74 -13.42 -0.80
C ASP A 404 18.47 -13.81 0.50
N PHE A 405 19.72 -13.36 0.65
CA PHE A 405 20.51 -13.58 1.86
C PHE A 405 19.91 -12.90 3.09
N TYR A 406 19.53 -11.62 2.99
CA TYR A 406 18.92 -10.89 4.12
C TYR A 406 17.64 -11.57 4.60
N TYR A 407 16.82 -12.07 3.67
CA TYR A 407 15.63 -12.83 4.01
C TYR A 407 15.95 -14.13 4.75
N GLU A 408 16.86 -14.94 4.22
CA GLU A 408 17.27 -16.20 4.84
C GLU A 408 17.90 -15.99 6.22
N GLN A 409 18.73 -14.96 6.38
CA GLN A 409 19.32 -14.61 7.67
C GLN A 409 18.24 -14.19 8.67
N THR A 410 17.29 -13.36 8.25
CA THR A 410 16.17 -12.92 9.11
C THR A 410 15.29 -14.10 9.53
N LEU A 411 15.01 -15.04 8.62
CA LEU A 411 14.28 -16.26 8.95
C LEU A 411 15.03 -17.13 9.97
N ARG A 412 16.35 -17.29 9.82
CA ARG A 412 17.18 -18.04 10.78
C ARG A 412 17.19 -17.38 12.16
N SER A 413 17.37 -16.06 12.22
CA SER A 413 17.33 -15.30 13.47
C SER A 413 15.96 -15.41 14.14
N ASN A 414 14.86 -15.34 13.38
CA ASN A 414 13.52 -15.55 13.92
C ASN A 414 13.34 -16.97 14.47
N ARG A 415 13.81 -18.00 13.77
CA ARG A 415 13.74 -19.39 14.25
C ARG A 415 14.57 -19.61 15.51
N ALA A 416 15.77 -19.04 15.57
CA ALA A 416 16.64 -19.10 16.74
C ALA A 416 16.01 -18.39 17.95
N PHE A 417 15.42 -17.22 17.72
CA PHE A 417 14.68 -16.49 18.76
C PHE A 417 13.50 -17.30 19.31
N VAL A 418 12.75 -17.97 18.44
CA VAL A 418 11.65 -18.88 18.86
C VAL A 418 12.18 -20.11 19.62
N SER A 419 13.32 -20.69 19.21
CA SER A 419 13.91 -21.81 19.94
C SER A 419 14.45 -21.41 21.32
N ASP A 420 14.99 -20.20 21.45
CA ASP A 420 15.48 -19.69 22.75
C ASP A 420 14.30 -19.38 23.70
N LEU A 421 13.18 -18.84 23.19
CA LEU A 421 11.94 -18.63 23.96
C LEU A 421 11.26 -19.95 24.39
N SER A 422 11.53 -21.06 23.70
CA SER A 422 11.02 -22.37 24.10
C SER A 422 11.76 -22.99 25.29
N SER A 423 12.71 -22.25 25.91
CA SER A 423 13.60 -22.79 26.94
C SER A 423 13.52 -22.18 28.34
N GLU A 424 12.77 -21.11 28.60
CA GLU A 424 12.36 -20.69 29.96
C GLU A 424 11.44 -19.44 29.92
N GLU A 425 10.30 -19.50 30.62
CA GLU A 425 9.39 -18.44 31.09
C GLU A 425 9.29 -17.10 30.30
N ASP A 426 8.64 -17.08 29.14
CA ASP A 426 8.02 -15.85 28.57
C ASP A 426 6.96 -16.20 27.49
N ASP A 427 5.78 -16.65 27.94
CA ASP A 427 4.65 -17.09 27.08
C ASP A 427 4.00 -15.96 26.25
N GLU A 428 4.20 -14.68 26.59
CA GLU A 428 3.54 -13.56 25.90
C GLU A 428 4.24 -13.12 24.59
N LEU A 429 5.52 -13.45 24.40
CA LEU A 429 6.30 -13.08 23.19
C LEU A 429 6.39 -14.21 22.16
N ALA A 430 6.29 -15.47 22.60
CA ALA A 430 6.30 -16.64 21.72
C ALA A 430 5.02 -16.76 20.87
N ASN A 431 3.88 -16.31 21.40
CA ASN A 431 2.58 -16.28 20.69
C ASN A 431 2.54 -15.33 19.48
N PHE A 432 3.51 -14.42 19.34
CA PHE A 432 3.54 -13.46 18.23
C PHE A 432 4.16 -14.03 16.94
N VAL A 433 4.84 -15.18 17.00
CA VAL A 433 5.65 -15.74 15.88
C VAL A 433 5.16 -17.12 15.44
N VAL A 434 4.31 -17.79 16.21
CA VAL A 434 3.79 -19.14 15.89
C VAL A 434 2.28 -19.21 16.08
N HIS A 435 1.52 -18.73 15.10
CA HIS A 435 0.15 -19.22 14.91
C HIS A 435 0.03 -19.87 13.52
N SER A 436 0.49 -21.11 13.47
CA SER A 436 0.06 -22.09 12.46
C SER A 436 -0.48 -23.38 13.08
N VAL A 437 -0.75 -23.40 14.39
CA VAL A 437 -1.51 -24.47 15.08
C VAL A 437 -2.32 -23.82 16.20
N GLU A 438 -3.64 -23.97 16.15
CA GLU A 438 -4.59 -23.47 17.16
C GLU A 438 -4.45 -24.26 18.48
N SER A 439 -4.50 -23.55 19.61
CA SER A 439 -4.97 -24.09 20.90
C SER A 439 -6.39 -23.57 21.13
N GLU A 440 -7.33 -24.47 21.41
CA GLU A 440 -8.79 -24.25 21.49
C GLU A 440 -9.29 -23.36 22.66
N GLU A 441 -8.47 -22.49 23.27
CA GLU A 441 -8.86 -21.80 24.52
C GLU A 441 -9.26 -20.31 24.41
N ASP A 442 -9.08 -19.62 23.28
CA ASP A 442 -9.43 -18.18 23.16
C ASP A 442 -10.80 -17.87 22.51
N ALA A 443 -11.71 -18.85 22.46
CA ALA A 443 -12.96 -18.73 21.71
C ALA A 443 -14.09 -17.89 22.39
N ASN A 444 -13.81 -17.03 23.38
CA ASN A 444 -14.89 -16.38 24.14
C ASN A 444 -14.77 -14.89 24.50
N ASP A 445 -13.74 -14.16 24.07
CA ASP A 445 -13.67 -12.72 24.31
C ASP A 445 -14.19 -11.92 23.10
N HIS A 446 -15.51 -11.72 23.04
CA HIS A 446 -16.16 -10.71 22.20
C HIS A 446 -15.91 -9.27 22.71
N GLU A 447 -14.67 -8.92 23.10
CA GLU A 447 -14.30 -7.52 23.36
C GLU A 447 -14.22 -6.77 22.01
N SER A 448 -14.93 -5.64 21.91
CA SER A 448 -14.86 -4.77 20.74
C SER A 448 -13.42 -4.34 20.47
N PHE A 449 -12.91 -4.65 19.28
CA PHE A 449 -11.52 -4.44 18.93
C PHE A 449 -11.05 -2.97 19.06
N PHE A 450 -11.93 -2.04 18.69
CA PHE A 450 -11.77 -0.64 19.03
C PHE A 450 -12.29 -0.45 20.45
N SER A 451 -11.41 -0.14 21.39
CA SER A 451 -11.86 0.34 22.70
C SER A 451 -12.65 1.64 22.48
N GLU A 452 -13.96 1.65 22.75
CA GLU A 452 -14.70 2.90 22.88
C GLU A 452 -14.04 3.73 23.98
N ILE A 453 -13.47 4.90 23.63
CA ILE A 453 -13.21 5.93 24.64
C ILE A 453 -14.56 6.62 24.93
N THR A 454 -15.42 5.94 25.68
CA THR A 454 -16.56 6.56 26.35
C THR A 454 -16.43 6.39 27.85
N SER A 455 -15.77 7.33 28.51
CA SER A 455 -16.18 7.78 29.84
C SER A 455 -15.48 9.09 30.18
N GLY A 456 -16.25 10.18 30.31
CA GLY A 456 -15.71 11.41 30.86
C GLY A 456 -16.45 12.71 30.59
N LEU A 457 -17.66 12.75 29.99
CA LEU A 457 -18.40 14.02 29.86
C LEU A 457 -19.92 13.81 29.90
N TYR A 458 -20.45 13.32 31.02
CA TYR A 458 -21.81 13.64 31.47
C TYR A 458 -21.89 13.49 32.99
N SER A 459 -21.50 14.54 33.72
CA SER A 459 -22.08 14.83 35.02
C SER A 459 -23.01 16.04 34.84
N PRO A 460 -24.34 15.88 35.01
CA PRO A 460 -25.22 17.04 35.05
C PRO A 460 -24.92 17.81 36.33
N SER A 461 -24.44 19.05 36.20
CA SER A 461 -24.28 19.95 37.35
C SER A 461 -25.63 20.12 38.06
N PRO A 462 -25.69 20.02 39.39
CA PRO A 462 -26.93 20.28 40.11
C PRO A 462 -27.29 21.77 40.00
N MET A 463 -28.54 22.05 39.61
CA MET A 463 -29.12 23.38 39.69
C MET A 463 -29.09 23.85 41.15
N HIS A 464 -28.39 24.94 41.43
CA HIS A 464 -28.60 25.71 42.64
C HIS A 464 -29.76 26.69 42.42
N SER A 465 -30.87 26.45 43.10
CA SER A 465 -31.90 27.46 43.37
C SER A 465 -31.38 28.49 44.38
N PRO A 466 -31.78 29.77 44.29
CA PRO A 466 -31.32 30.80 45.21
C PRO A 466 -32.23 30.85 46.43
N ASP A 467 -31.67 30.69 47.63
CA ASP A 467 -32.35 31.05 48.87
C ASP A 467 -31.61 32.16 49.60
N SER A 468 -32.40 33.17 49.89
CA SER A 468 -32.23 34.32 50.77
C SER A 468 -31.41 34.08 52.03
N GLN A 469 -30.61 35.08 52.41
CA GLN A 469 -30.83 35.81 53.66
C GLN A 469 -30.04 37.12 53.70
N SER A 470 -30.74 38.17 54.13
CA SER A 470 -30.26 39.50 54.45
C SER A 470 -29.67 39.58 55.86
N ASP A 471 -28.96 40.69 56.10
CA ASP A 471 -28.68 41.35 57.39
C ASP A 471 -27.55 40.76 58.26
N ASP A 472 -26.42 41.46 58.33
CA ASP A 472 -26.16 42.45 59.40
C ASP A 472 -24.71 43.00 59.36
N ASN A 473 -24.61 44.31 59.57
CA ASN A 473 -23.44 45.19 59.81
C ASN A 473 -22.53 45.63 58.65
#